data_AF-A0A3D3JLP2-F1
#
_entry.id   AF-A0A3D3JLP2-F1
#
_cell.length_a   1.000
_cell.length_b   1.000
_cell.length_c   1.000
_cell.angle_alpha   90.00
_cell.angle_beta   90.00
_cell.angle_gamma   90.00
#
_symmetry.space_group_name_H-M   'P 1'
#
loop_
_entity.id
_entity.type
_entity.pdbx_description
1 polymer ?
#
loop_
_entity_poly.entity_id
_entity_poly.type
_entity_poly.pdbx_seq_one_letter_code
_entity_poly.pdbx_strand_id
1 'polypeptide(L)'
;HTGRPWLFYWLLPNPNQMQMWINFRSPLAWDVFAVNTYFAVSALFWFVGLIPDLATLRNYVKSDIAKKIYGVLSLGWTGSTRHWHHYEIAYMILAGISTPLVLSVHSVVSFDFTVGILPGWHTTIFPPYFV
;
A
#
# COMPACT_ATOMS: atom_id res chain seq x y z
N HIS A 1 -1.80 -19.36 -1.15
CA HIS A 1 -2.46 -20.41 -1.94
C HIS A 1 -1.51 -21.15 -2.89
N THR A 2 -0.25 -20.71 -3.03
CA THR A 2 0.75 -21.48 -3.77
C THR A 2 1.01 -22.82 -3.07
N GLY A 3 1.28 -23.88 -3.84
CA GLY A 3 1.58 -25.21 -3.28
C GLY A 3 2.89 -25.28 -2.49
N ARG A 4 3.77 -24.27 -2.63
CA ARG A 4 5.07 -24.18 -1.93
C ARG A 4 5.26 -22.76 -1.36
N PRO A 5 4.55 -22.41 -0.26
CA PRO A 5 4.53 -21.04 0.26
C PRO A 5 5.90 -20.54 0.76
N TRP A 6 6.78 -21.42 1.23
CA TRP A 6 8.13 -21.06 1.68
C TRP A 6 9.04 -20.53 0.56
N LEU A 7 8.64 -20.69 -0.72
CA LEU A 7 9.35 -20.14 -1.88
C LEU A 7 8.82 -18.78 -2.34
N PHE A 8 7.94 -18.12 -1.58
CA PHE A 8 7.34 -16.85 -1.96
C PHE A 8 8.35 -15.76 -2.37
N TYR A 9 9.54 -15.75 -1.76
CA TYR A 9 10.60 -14.79 -2.06
C TYR A 9 11.08 -14.82 -3.53
N TRP A 10 10.86 -15.93 -4.26
CA TRP A 10 11.16 -16.01 -5.70
C TRP A 10 10.24 -15.17 -6.58
N LEU A 11 9.12 -14.68 -6.05
CA LEU A 11 8.22 -13.76 -6.75
C LEU A 11 8.71 -12.31 -6.72
N LEU A 12 9.75 -12.02 -5.93
CA LEU A 12 10.37 -10.71 -5.88
C LEU A 12 11.57 -10.65 -6.84
N PRO A 13 11.85 -9.50 -7.46
CA PRO A 13 12.99 -9.33 -8.34
C PRO A 13 14.26 -9.09 -7.52
N ASN A 14 14.81 -10.15 -6.91
CA ASN A 14 16.05 -10.09 -6.14
C ASN A 14 17.24 -10.72 -6.89
N PRO A 15 18.42 -10.07 -6.91
CA PRO A 15 19.60 -10.67 -7.49
C PRO A 15 19.99 -11.91 -6.69
N ASN A 16 20.26 -13.00 -7.40
CA ASN A 16 20.60 -14.29 -6.82
C ASN A 16 21.79 -14.93 -7.54
N GLN A 17 22.38 -15.94 -6.91
CA GLN A 17 23.56 -16.65 -7.42
C GLN A 17 23.28 -17.34 -8.77
N MET A 18 22.02 -17.64 -9.07
CA MET A 18 21.60 -18.32 -10.30
C MET A 18 21.29 -17.36 -11.45
N GLN A 19 21.40 -16.03 -11.23
CA GLN A 19 21.03 -14.99 -12.21
C GLN A 19 19.60 -15.17 -12.77
N MET A 20 18.70 -15.77 -11.99
CA MET A 20 17.31 -15.96 -12.39
C MET A 20 16.47 -14.74 -12.03
N TRP A 21 15.49 -14.42 -12.87
CA TRP A 21 14.57 -13.32 -12.68
C TRP A 21 13.12 -13.78 -12.84
N ILE A 22 12.19 -12.99 -12.32
CA ILE A 22 10.76 -13.22 -12.50
C ILE A 22 10.32 -12.93 -13.94
N ASN A 23 9.24 -13.59 -14.36
CA ASN A 23 8.59 -13.28 -15.62
C ASN A 23 7.61 -12.10 -15.45
N PHE A 24 8.01 -10.93 -15.93
CA PHE A 24 7.21 -9.70 -15.88
C PHE A 24 5.99 -9.68 -16.82
N ARG A 25 5.67 -10.76 -17.53
CA ARG A 25 4.46 -10.86 -18.36
C ARG A 25 3.28 -11.52 -17.64
N SER A 26 3.52 -12.07 -16.45
CA SER A 26 2.49 -12.77 -15.69
C SER A 26 1.66 -11.78 -14.86
N PRO A 27 0.32 -11.76 -15.00
CA PRO A 27 -0.56 -10.97 -14.12
C PRO A 27 -0.37 -11.27 -12.64
N LEU A 28 -0.12 -12.54 -12.29
CA LEU A 28 0.16 -12.95 -10.91
C LEU A 28 1.45 -12.30 -10.35
N ALA A 29 2.45 -12.04 -11.21
CA ALA A 29 3.64 -11.30 -10.78
C ALA A 29 3.31 -9.82 -10.57
N TRP A 30 2.43 -9.23 -11.39
CA TRP A 30 1.96 -7.86 -11.20
C TRP A 30 1.15 -7.70 -9.92
N ASP A 31 0.33 -8.70 -9.55
CA ASP A 31 -0.43 -8.73 -8.31
C ASP A 31 0.47 -8.60 -7.07
N VAL A 32 1.63 -9.28 -7.05
CA VAL A 32 2.62 -9.14 -5.97
C VAL A 32 3.09 -7.69 -5.81
N PHE A 33 3.31 -6.95 -6.90
CA PHE A 33 3.67 -5.53 -6.81
C PHE A 33 2.48 -4.66 -6.42
N ALA A 34 1.31 -4.91 -7.01
CA ALA A 34 0.09 -4.16 -6.76
C ALA A 34 -0.30 -4.23 -5.27
N VAL A 35 -0.39 -5.43 -4.70
CA VAL A 35 -0.75 -5.64 -3.29
C VAL A 35 0.30 -5.05 -2.34
N ASN A 36 1.58 -5.26 -2.59
CA ASN A 36 2.64 -4.74 -1.70
C ASN A 36 2.71 -3.22 -1.72
N THR A 37 2.62 -2.60 -2.91
CA THR A 37 2.62 -1.13 -3.03
C THR A 37 1.35 -0.53 -2.48
N TYR A 38 0.19 -1.16 -2.72
CA TYR A 38 -1.08 -0.77 -2.11
C TYR A 38 -1.01 -0.80 -0.59
N PHE A 39 -0.56 -1.90 0.00
CA PHE A 39 -0.39 -2.03 1.44
C PHE A 39 0.53 -0.94 2.00
N ALA A 40 1.70 -0.72 1.38
CA ALA A 40 2.66 0.27 1.84
C ALA A 40 2.08 1.70 1.78
N VAL A 41 1.45 2.07 0.66
CA VAL A 41 0.86 3.41 0.48
C VAL A 41 -0.34 3.60 1.40
N SER A 42 -1.22 2.61 1.54
CA SER A 42 -2.36 2.67 2.47
C SER A 42 -1.92 2.79 3.91
N ALA A 43 -0.92 2.02 4.34
CA ALA A 43 -0.36 2.12 5.69
C ALA A 43 0.24 3.50 5.95
N LEU A 44 0.97 4.06 4.96
CA LEU A 44 1.58 5.38 5.08
C LEU A 44 0.52 6.49 5.08
N PHE A 45 -0.45 6.45 4.19
CA PHE A 45 -1.56 7.40 4.12
C PHE A 45 -2.35 7.44 5.43
N TRP A 46 -2.72 6.26 5.94
CA TRP A 46 -3.42 6.12 7.22
C TRP A 46 -2.57 6.61 8.40
N PHE A 47 -1.31 6.18 8.48
CA PHE A 47 -0.43 6.58 9.57
C PHE A 47 -0.16 8.08 9.57
N VAL A 48 0.10 8.70 8.41
CA VAL A 48 0.28 10.14 8.29
C VAL A 48 -0.96 10.88 8.77
N GLY A 49 -2.15 10.43 8.35
CA GLY A 49 -3.42 10.98 8.82
C GLY A 49 -3.61 10.92 10.33
N LEU A 50 -3.07 9.90 11.00
CA LEU A 50 -3.15 9.74 12.45
C LEU A 50 -2.16 10.59 13.24
N ILE A 51 -1.11 11.16 12.63
CA ILE A 51 -0.06 11.90 13.37
C ILE A 51 -0.65 13.01 14.27
N PRO A 52 -1.56 13.88 13.79
CA PRO A 52 -2.17 14.92 14.64
C PRO A 52 -3.07 14.36 15.75
N ASP A 53 -3.79 13.27 15.48
CA ASP A 53 -4.68 12.61 16.43
C ASP A 53 -3.90 11.93 17.56
N LEU A 54 -2.81 11.25 17.21
CA LEU A 54 -1.87 10.64 18.15
C LEU A 54 -1.22 11.70 19.05
N ALA A 55 -0.93 12.88 18.50
CA ALA A 55 -0.42 14.01 19.27
C ALA A 55 -1.45 14.55 20.26
N THR A 56 -2.73 14.53 19.87
CA THR A 56 -3.85 14.90 20.74
C THR A 56 -3.99 13.89 21.87
N LEU A 57 -4.03 12.59 21.57
CA LEU A 57 -4.09 11.51 22.57
C LEU A 57 -2.93 11.56 23.57
N ARG A 58 -1.70 11.83 23.10
CA ARG A 58 -0.52 12.04 23.96
C ARG A 58 -0.78 13.08 25.05
N ASN A 59 -1.52 14.14 24.75
CA ASN A 59 -1.77 15.24 25.68
C ASN A 59 -2.88 14.91 26.71
N TYR A 60 -3.82 14.02 26.38
CA TYR A 60 -4.94 13.65 27.25
C TYR A 60 -4.69 12.40 28.11
N VAL A 61 -3.75 11.56 27.72
CA VAL A 61 -3.47 10.29 28.40
C VAL A 61 -2.78 10.51 29.75
N LYS A 62 -3.31 9.88 30.80
CA LYS A 62 -2.79 9.96 32.18
C LYS A 62 -1.64 8.99 32.48
N SER A 63 -1.54 7.88 31.74
CA SER A 63 -0.50 6.87 31.94
C SER A 63 0.82 7.29 31.30
N ASP A 64 1.91 7.26 32.06
CA ASP A 64 3.24 7.65 31.59
C ASP A 64 3.76 6.76 30.44
N ILE A 65 3.43 5.46 30.47
CA ILE A 65 3.83 4.52 29.41
C ILE A 65 3.09 4.85 28.12
N ALA A 66 1.77 5.02 28.19
CA ALA A 66 0.96 5.34 27.03
C ALA A 66 1.31 6.73 26.46
N LYS A 67 1.64 7.70 27.33
CA LYS A 67 2.16 9.02 26.92
C LYS A 67 3.47 8.91 26.14
N LYS A 68 4.40 8.02 26.55
CA LYS A 68 5.65 7.76 25.81
C LYS A 68 5.38 7.13 24.44
N ILE A 69 4.50 6.13 24.37
CA ILE A 69 4.14 5.46 23.12
C ILE A 69 3.52 6.45 22.12
N TYR A 70 2.50 7.21 22.53
CA TYR A 70 1.91 8.24 21.68
C TYR A 70 2.89 9.38 21.38
N GLY A 71 3.84 9.66 22.27
CA GLY A 71 4.94 10.59 22.03
C GLY A 71 5.81 10.20 20.85
N VAL A 72 6.20 8.92 20.77
CA VAL A 72 6.97 8.37 19.64
C VAL A 72 6.12 8.32 18.37
N LEU A 73 4.89 7.82 18.45
CA LEU A 73 4.02 7.65 17.28
C LEU A 73 3.57 8.98 16.66
N SER A 74 3.47 10.06 17.45
CA SER A 74 3.15 11.40 16.95
C SER A 74 4.34 12.14 16.33
N LEU A 75 5.53 11.52 16.28
CA LEU A 75 6.75 12.08 15.66
C LEU A 75 7.08 13.52 16.10
N GLY A 76 6.76 13.88 17.35
CA GLY A 76 7.00 15.23 17.87
C GLY A 76 6.04 16.30 17.33
N TRP A 77 4.85 15.93 16.85
CA TRP A 77 3.86 16.87 16.38
C TRP A 77 3.45 17.89 17.47
N THR A 78 3.56 19.17 17.11
CA THR A 78 3.25 20.33 17.97
C THR A 78 2.04 21.13 17.50
N GLY A 79 1.48 20.84 16.32
CA GLY A 79 0.39 21.62 15.73
C GLY A 79 0.80 23.00 15.21
N SER A 80 2.09 23.24 14.95
CA SER A 80 2.56 24.52 14.37
C SER A 80 1.98 24.75 12.96
N THR A 81 1.83 26.01 12.56
CA THR A 81 1.35 26.38 11.21
C THR A 81 2.21 25.74 10.10
N ARG A 82 3.53 25.66 10.31
CA ARG A 82 4.45 25.02 9.37
C ARG A 82 4.18 23.52 9.23
N HIS A 83 3.88 22.83 10.34
CA HIS A 83 3.53 21.41 10.31
C HIS A 83 2.22 21.17 9.56
N TRP A 84 1.19 21.99 9.83
CA TRP A 84 -0.09 21.89 9.12
C TRP A 84 0.04 22.11 7.62
N HIS A 85 0.79 23.14 7.21
CA HIS A 85 1.00 23.43 5.79
C HIS A 85 1.67 22.26 5.05
N HIS A 86 2.74 21.68 5.61
CA HIS A 86 3.41 20.52 5.01
C HIS A 86 2.54 19.26 5.04
N TYR A 87 1.79 19.05 6.12
CA TYR A 87 0.87 17.94 6.25
C TYR A 87 -0.23 17.98 5.18
N GLU A 88 -0.88 19.13 4.97
CA GLU A 88 -1.93 19.28 3.95
C GLU A 88 -1.40 18.99 2.55
N ILE A 89 -0.23 19.52 2.19
CA ILE A 89 0.41 19.26 0.91
C ILE A 89 0.74 17.77 0.76
N ALA A 90 1.38 17.17 1.77
CA ALA A 90 1.74 15.75 1.72
C ALA A 90 0.50 14.85 1.62
N TYR A 91 -0.55 15.15 2.38
CA TYR A 91 -1.80 14.40 2.37
C TYR A 91 -2.53 14.52 1.02
N MET A 92 -2.53 15.72 0.43
CA MET A 92 -3.09 15.95 -0.90
C MET A 92 -2.33 15.16 -1.98
N ILE A 93 -1.00 15.16 -1.94
CA ILE A 93 -0.16 14.37 -2.86
C ILE A 93 -0.46 12.88 -2.68
N LEU A 94 -0.49 12.39 -1.44
CA LEU A 94 -0.77 10.97 -1.18
C LEU A 94 -2.18 10.59 -1.62
N ALA A 95 -3.20 11.43 -1.43
CA ALA A 95 -4.54 11.20 -1.93
C ALA A 95 -4.57 11.14 -3.47
N GLY A 96 -3.84 12.06 -4.12
CA GLY A 96 -3.69 12.11 -5.57
C GLY A 96 -2.98 10.89 -6.17
N ILE A 97 -1.99 10.32 -5.47
CA ILE A 97 -1.30 9.09 -5.87
C ILE A 97 -2.15 7.84 -5.55
N SER A 98 -2.84 7.84 -4.40
CA SER A 98 -3.63 6.68 -3.94
C SER A 98 -4.84 6.42 -4.83
N THR A 99 -5.44 7.47 -5.40
CA THR A 99 -6.61 7.35 -6.29
C THR A 99 -6.31 6.48 -7.53
N PRO A 100 -5.33 6.80 -8.39
CA PRO A 100 -4.98 5.94 -9.53
C PRO A 100 -4.40 4.60 -9.06
N LEU A 101 -3.73 4.54 -7.90
CA LEU A 101 -3.24 3.28 -7.35
C LEU A 101 -4.39 2.29 -7.08
N VAL A 102 -5.46 2.72 -6.40
CA VAL A 102 -6.64 1.87 -6.11
C VAL A 102 -7.25 1.31 -7.40
N LEU A 103 -7.45 2.18 -8.40
CA LEU A 103 -7.97 1.79 -9.72
C LEU A 103 -7.05 0.75 -10.38
N SER A 104 -5.73 0.99 -10.33
CA SER A 104 -4.74 0.10 -10.95
C SER A 104 -4.64 -1.26 -10.25
N VAL A 105 -4.75 -1.31 -8.91
CA VAL A 105 -4.63 -2.54 -8.12
C VAL A 105 -5.79 -3.48 -8.44
N HIS A 106 -7.03 -2.98 -8.42
CA HIS A 106 -8.21 -3.78 -8.77
C HIS A 106 -8.21 -4.18 -10.25
N SER A 107 -7.71 -3.32 -11.13
CA SER A 107 -7.49 -3.68 -12.53
C SER A 107 -6.45 -4.80 -12.70
N VAL A 108 -5.35 -4.78 -11.94
CA VAL A 108 -4.34 -5.85 -11.95
C VAL A 108 -4.92 -7.17 -11.47
N VAL A 109 -5.68 -7.17 -10.38
CA VAL A 109 -6.39 -8.38 -9.92
C VAL A 109 -7.36 -8.89 -10.98
N SER A 110 -8.03 -8.00 -11.73
CA SER A 110 -8.89 -8.41 -12.84
C SER A 110 -8.11 -9.05 -14.01
N PHE A 111 -6.86 -8.65 -14.23
CA PHE A 111 -6.01 -9.19 -15.30
C PHE A 111 -5.63 -10.65 -15.07
N ASP A 112 -5.68 -11.16 -13.84
CA ASP A 112 -5.53 -12.58 -13.55
C ASP A 112 -6.58 -13.44 -14.28
N PHE A 113 -7.75 -12.86 -14.57
CA PHE A 113 -8.83 -13.52 -15.30
C PHE A 113 -8.80 -13.17 -16.80
N THR A 114 -8.74 -11.88 -17.15
CA THR A 114 -8.96 -11.43 -18.54
C THR A 114 -7.86 -11.80 -19.51
N VAL A 115 -6.62 -11.91 -19.04
CA VAL A 115 -5.48 -12.32 -19.87
C VAL A 115 -5.53 -13.82 -20.17
N GLY A 116 -6.30 -14.59 -19.39
CA GLY A 116 -6.59 -15.99 -19.67
C GLY A 116 -7.42 -16.18 -20.94
N ILE A 117 -7.28 -17.34 -21.56
CA ILE A 117 -8.06 -17.75 -22.76
C ILE A 117 -9.35 -18.50 -22.39
N LEU A 118 -9.69 -18.56 -21.10
CA LEU A 118 -10.83 -19.34 -20.63
C LEU A 118 -12.14 -18.65 -21.07
N PRO A 119 -13.09 -19.38 -21.67
CA PRO A 119 -14.39 -18.82 -22.02
C PRO A 119 -15.08 -18.23 -20.80
N GLY A 120 -15.59 -16.99 -20.93
CA GLY A 120 -16.20 -16.25 -19.84
C GLY A 120 -15.23 -15.43 -18.98
N TRP A 121 -13.92 -15.69 -19.05
CA TRP A 121 -12.91 -14.87 -18.39
C TRP A 121 -12.23 -13.90 -19.36
N HIS A 122 -12.02 -14.32 -20.61
CA HIS A 122 -11.42 -13.48 -21.65
C HIS A 122 -12.37 -12.38 -22.11
N THR A 123 -12.38 -11.24 -21.41
CA THR A 123 -13.18 -10.07 -21.76
C THR A 123 -12.48 -8.77 -21.36
N THR A 124 -12.72 -7.70 -22.12
CA THR A 124 -12.08 -6.40 -21.91
C THR A 124 -12.80 -5.52 -20.88
N ILE A 125 -13.99 -5.92 -20.44
CA ILE A 125 -14.81 -5.12 -19.51
C ILE A 125 -14.44 -5.32 -18.03
N PHE A 126 -13.70 -6.38 -17.67
CA PHE A 126 -13.43 -6.67 -16.26
C PHE A 126 -12.61 -5.61 -15.52
N PRO A 127 -11.56 -4.99 -16.09
CA PRO A 127 -10.78 -4.01 -15.34
C PRO A 127 -11.62 -2.86 -14.75
N PRO A 128 -12.48 -2.16 -15.51
CA PRO A 128 -13.38 -1.16 -14.92
C PRO A 128 -14.57 -1.76 -14.15
N TYR A 129 -14.91 -3.04 -14.34
CA TYR A 129 -16.01 -3.70 -13.61
C TYR A 129 -15.60 -4.21 -12.22
N PHE A 130 -14.33 -4.57 -12.03
CA PHE A 130 -13.79 -5.09 -10.78
C PHE A 130 -13.35 -3.99 -9.79
N VAL A 131 -13.24 -2.75 -10.28
CA VAL A 131 -12.93 -1.55 -9.50
C VAL A 131 -14.18 -1.03 -8.81
#